data_AF-A0A956N539-F1
#
_entry.id   AF-A0A956N539-F1
#
_cell.length_a   1.000
_cell.length_b   1.000
_cell.length_c   1.000
_cell.angle_alpha   90.00
_cell.angle_beta   90.00
_cell.angle_gamma   90.00
#
_symmetry.space_group_name_H-M   'P 1'
#
loop_
_entity.id
_entity.type
_entity.pdbx_description
1 polymer ?
#
loop_
_entity_poly.entity_id
_entity_poly.type
_entity_poly.pdbx_seq_one_letter_code
_entity_poly.pdbx_strand_id
1 'polypeptide(L)'
;MNGHSGNGSAPKRLMERDERWLGIQRDYTFEDVKKLRGSVVVQHTLAELGAERLWSLLHEEDYVNALGALTGNQAVQQVRAGLKAIYLSGWQVAADANLAGHMYPDQSLYPANSVPMVVQRINRALARADQVDHLEGRTGTHWYAPIVADAEAGFGGPLNAFELMKGMIEAGAAGVHFEDQLASEKKCGHLGGKVLVPTCTFIRTLNAARLAADVLDVPTLIVARTDAQAATLITSDVDERDREFLSGGRTPEGFFELKNGLDTAIARAISYAPYADLLWCE
;
A
#
# COMPACT_ATOMS: atom_id res chain seq x y z
N MET A 1 47.74 11.83 13.04
CA MET A 1 47.70 11.56 11.60
C MET A 1 46.60 10.54 11.34
N ASN A 2 45.60 11.01 10.58
CA ASN A 2 44.60 10.31 9.78
C ASN A 2 43.74 9.21 10.44
N GLY A 3 42.59 9.66 10.94
CA GLY A 3 41.41 8.84 11.13
C GLY A 3 40.92 8.27 9.79
N HIS A 4 40.52 7.01 9.84
CA HIS A 4 39.78 6.35 8.77
C HIS A 4 38.35 6.89 8.77
N SER A 5 38.07 7.82 7.86
CA SER A 5 36.71 8.15 7.47
C SER A 5 36.13 6.94 6.73
N GLY A 6 35.33 6.15 7.45
CA GLY A 6 34.49 5.12 6.87
C GLY A 6 33.58 5.78 5.83
N ASN A 7 33.84 5.48 4.57
CA ASN A 7 33.06 5.93 3.44
C ASN A 7 31.74 5.13 3.45
N GLY A 8 30.80 5.54 4.28
CA GLY A 8 29.43 5.04 4.27
C GLY A 8 28.78 5.52 2.98
N SER A 9 28.94 4.77 1.90
CA SER A 9 28.27 5.05 0.62
C SER A 9 26.78 5.25 0.89
N ALA A 10 26.24 6.38 0.45
CA ALA A 10 24.79 6.56 0.43
C ALA A 10 24.15 5.35 -0.28
N PRO A 11 23.00 4.84 0.19
CA PRO A 11 22.25 3.82 -0.51
C PRO A 11 22.03 4.28 -1.96
N LYS A 12 22.22 3.39 -2.92
CA LYS A 12 22.25 3.71 -4.36
C LYS A 12 20.99 4.44 -4.88
N ARG A 13 19.86 4.42 -4.16
CA ARG A 13 18.51 4.69 -4.68
C ARG A 13 17.72 5.81 -3.96
N LEU A 14 18.38 6.60 -3.11
CA LEU A 14 17.74 7.72 -2.38
C LEU A 14 18.24 9.10 -2.82
N MET A 15 18.93 9.20 -3.96
CA MET A 15 19.30 10.50 -4.52
C MET A 15 18.08 11.11 -5.21
N GLU A 16 17.79 12.38 -4.90
CA GLU A 16 16.71 13.24 -5.47
C GLU A 16 16.73 13.38 -7.00
N ARG A 17 17.58 12.63 -7.72
CA ARG A 17 17.80 12.69 -9.17
C ARG A 17 17.34 11.44 -9.92
N ASP A 18 16.72 10.49 -9.24
CA ASP A 18 16.09 9.34 -9.89
C ASP A 18 14.70 9.74 -10.42
N GLU A 19 14.42 9.43 -11.69
CA GLU A 19 13.10 9.66 -12.31
C GLU A 19 11.97 9.01 -11.51
N ARG A 20 12.26 7.90 -10.81
CA ARG A 20 11.32 7.21 -9.91
C ARG A 20 10.72 8.11 -8.83
N TRP A 21 11.46 9.12 -8.37
CA TRP A 21 11.06 9.97 -7.24
C TRP A 21 10.58 11.36 -7.66
N LEU A 22 10.45 11.63 -8.96
CA LEU A 22 10.00 12.92 -9.46
C LEU A 22 8.58 13.22 -8.95
N GLY A 23 8.42 14.35 -8.26
CA GLY A 23 7.13 14.78 -7.70
C GLY A 23 6.74 14.12 -6.36
N ILE A 24 7.55 13.19 -5.84
CA ILE A 24 7.28 12.53 -4.55
C ILE A 24 7.85 13.35 -3.39
N GLN A 25 6.97 13.88 -2.56
CA GLN A 25 7.29 14.58 -1.31
C GLN A 25 7.49 13.60 -0.15
N ARG A 26 8.38 13.97 0.77
CA ARG A 26 8.61 13.31 2.07
C ARG A 26 8.64 14.39 3.15
N ASP A 27 7.84 14.22 4.21
CA ASP A 27 7.83 15.17 5.34
C ASP A 27 8.89 14.83 6.42
N TYR A 28 9.91 14.08 6.02
CA TYR A 28 11.04 13.66 6.86
C TYR A 28 12.33 13.71 6.04
N THR A 29 13.46 13.74 6.74
CA THR A 29 14.77 13.82 6.08
C THR A 29 15.39 12.44 5.87
N PHE A 30 16.35 12.37 4.96
CA PHE A 30 17.15 11.17 4.78
C PHE A 30 17.95 10.78 6.03
N GLU A 31 18.37 11.74 6.86
CA GLU A 31 19.03 11.46 8.13
C GLU A 31 18.09 10.76 9.12
N ASP A 32 16.79 11.03 9.05
CA ASP A 32 15.80 10.33 9.88
C ASP A 32 15.63 8.87 9.43
N VAL A 33 15.65 8.60 8.11
CA VAL A 33 15.67 7.24 7.56
C VAL A 33 16.89 6.47 8.06
N LYS A 34 18.09 7.08 8.00
CA LYS A 34 19.32 6.45 8.49
C LYS A 34 19.27 6.10 9.99
N LYS A 35 18.73 7.00 10.82
CA LYS A 35 18.59 6.75 12.27
C LYS A 35 17.70 5.54 12.55
N LEU A 36 16.66 5.32 11.75
CA LEU A 36 15.70 4.22 11.93
C LEU A 36 16.16 2.90 11.30
N ARG A 37 17.06 2.93 10.32
CA ARG A 37 17.50 1.78 9.53
C ARG A 37 18.31 0.73 10.32
N GLY A 38 18.91 1.11 11.44
CA GLY A 38 19.80 0.23 12.19
C GLY A 38 21.13 -0.03 11.49
N SER A 39 21.91 -0.98 11.99
CA SER A 39 23.28 -1.26 11.52
C SER A 39 23.38 -2.24 10.36
N VAL A 40 22.33 -3.02 10.09
CA VAL A 40 22.29 -4.05 9.05
C VAL A 40 21.03 -3.88 8.23
N VAL A 41 21.18 -3.80 6.92
CA VAL A 41 20.06 -3.73 5.97
C VAL A 41 19.82 -5.12 5.40
N VAL A 42 18.67 -5.71 5.72
CA VAL A 42 18.23 -6.97 5.14
C VAL A 42 17.73 -6.71 3.72
N GLN A 43 18.16 -7.53 2.76
CA GLN A 43 17.71 -7.39 1.38
C GLN A 43 16.34 -8.03 1.18
N HIS A 44 15.43 -7.29 0.53
CA HIS A 44 14.06 -7.70 0.25
C HIS A 44 13.85 -7.92 -1.26
N THR A 45 14.55 -8.89 -1.83
CA THR A 45 14.68 -9.09 -3.28
C THR A 45 13.36 -9.13 -4.04
N LEU A 46 12.34 -9.84 -3.53
CA LEU A 46 11.05 -9.96 -4.23
C LEU A 46 10.27 -8.65 -4.24
N ALA A 47 10.32 -7.88 -3.15
CA ALA A 47 9.67 -6.58 -3.09
C ALA A 47 10.36 -5.58 -4.02
N GLU A 48 11.70 -5.59 -4.05
CA GLU A 48 12.51 -4.73 -4.92
C GLU A 48 12.23 -5.00 -6.41
N LEU A 49 12.43 -6.25 -6.85
CA LEU A 49 12.19 -6.63 -8.24
C LEU A 49 10.73 -6.46 -8.65
N GLY A 50 9.80 -6.77 -7.74
CA GLY A 50 8.38 -6.57 -7.97
C GLY A 50 8.02 -5.10 -8.16
N ALA A 51 8.52 -4.22 -7.29
CA ALA A 51 8.26 -2.78 -7.36
C ALA A 51 8.87 -2.16 -8.62
N GLU A 52 10.12 -2.50 -8.96
CA GLU A 52 10.77 -2.04 -10.19
C GLU A 52 9.99 -2.50 -11.43
N ARG A 53 9.59 -3.77 -11.48
CA ARG A 53 8.78 -4.31 -12.57
C ARG A 53 7.41 -3.64 -12.67
N LEU A 54 6.73 -3.41 -11.54
CA LEU A 54 5.43 -2.76 -11.53
C LEU A 54 5.54 -1.32 -12.07
N TRP A 55 6.59 -0.60 -11.67
CA TRP A 55 6.88 0.74 -12.19
C TRP A 55 7.08 0.73 -13.71
N SER A 56 7.92 -0.17 -14.23
CA SER A 56 8.12 -0.32 -15.69
C SER A 56 6.82 -0.64 -16.42
N LEU A 57 6.04 -1.61 -15.93
CA LEU A 57 4.77 -2.00 -16.55
C LEU A 57 3.78 -0.82 -16.63
N LEU A 58 3.72 0.03 -15.60
CA LEU A 58 2.84 1.20 -15.59
C LEU A 58 3.25 2.30 -16.58
N HIS A 59 4.51 2.31 -17.05
CA HIS A 59 5.01 3.29 -18.02
C HIS A 59 5.09 2.75 -19.45
N GLU A 60 5.25 1.44 -19.60
CA GLU A 60 5.45 0.78 -20.90
C GLU A 60 4.16 0.21 -21.49
N GLU A 61 3.20 -0.19 -20.66
CA GLU A 61 1.92 -0.75 -21.09
C GLU A 61 0.82 0.32 -21.11
N ASP A 62 -0.16 0.16 -22.00
CA ASP A 62 -1.33 1.05 -22.04
C ASP A 62 -2.11 1.04 -20.70
N TYR A 63 -2.15 -0.11 -20.05
CA TYR A 63 -2.67 -0.32 -18.70
C TYR A 63 -2.21 -1.66 -18.13
N VAL A 64 -2.26 -1.81 -16.80
CA VAL A 64 -1.99 -3.07 -16.11
C VAL A 64 -3.26 -3.55 -15.42
N ASN A 65 -3.88 -4.61 -15.93
CA ASN A 65 -5.03 -5.25 -15.30
C ASN A 65 -4.60 -6.39 -14.36
N ALA A 66 -5.39 -6.61 -13.32
CA ALA A 66 -5.18 -7.68 -12.34
C ALA A 66 -6.52 -8.25 -11.86
N LEU A 67 -6.46 -9.43 -11.22
CA LEU A 67 -7.59 -10.06 -10.56
C LEU A 67 -7.24 -10.35 -9.10
N GLY A 68 -8.24 -10.29 -8.22
CA GLY A 68 -8.08 -10.64 -6.80
C GLY A 68 -7.69 -12.11 -6.60
N ALA A 69 -6.56 -12.36 -5.94
CA ALA A 69 -6.11 -13.69 -5.52
C ALA A 69 -6.05 -13.81 -3.99
N LEU A 70 -6.71 -14.82 -3.44
CA LEU A 70 -6.68 -15.18 -2.01
C LEU A 70 -5.91 -16.48 -1.73
N THR A 71 -5.43 -17.15 -2.79
CA THR A 71 -4.56 -18.34 -2.70
C THR A 71 -3.41 -18.28 -3.69
N GLY A 72 -2.32 -18.98 -3.39
CA GLY A 72 -1.18 -19.10 -4.31
C GLY A 72 -1.51 -19.77 -5.64
N ASN A 73 -2.42 -20.76 -5.67
CA ASN A 73 -2.81 -21.42 -6.92
C ASN A 73 -3.60 -20.50 -7.85
N GLN A 74 -4.48 -19.65 -7.31
CA GLN A 74 -5.16 -18.63 -8.12
C GLN A 74 -4.13 -17.71 -8.80
N ALA A 75 -3.16 -17.21 -8.05
CA ALA A 75 -2.09 -16.38 -8.60
C ALA A 75 -1.26 -17.09 -9.68
N VAL A 76 -0.91 -18.36 -9.47
CA VAL A 76 -0.21 -19.18 -10.48
C VAL A 76 -1.04 -19.29 -11.77
N GLN A 77 -2.35 -19.51 -11.67
CA GLN A 77 -3.21 -19.60 -12.86
C GLN A 77 -3.39 -18.23 -13.54
N GLN A 78 -3.47 -17.14 -12.78
CA GLN A 78 -3.53 -15.78 -13.31
C GLN A 78 -2.30 -15.46 -14.17
N VAL A 79 -1.10 -15.75 -13.66
CA VAL A 79 0.15 -15.55 -14.40
C VAL A 79 0.23 -16.48 -15.61
N ARG A 80 -0.16 -17.76 -15.46
CA ARG A 80 -0.21 -18.72 -16.57
C ARG A 80 -1.20 -18.31 -17.67
N ALA A 81 -2.29 -17.64 -17.30
CA ALA A 81 -3.26 -17.09 -18.24
C ALA A 81 -2.79 -15.80 -18.93
N GLY A 82 -1.62 -15.27 -18.54
CA GLY A 82 -0.99 -14.11 -19.17
C GLY A 82 -1.14 -12.79 -18.41
N LEU A 83 -1.72 -12.77 -17.20
CA LEU A 83 -1.77 -11.55 -16.39
C LEU A 83 -0.36 -11.16 -15.92
N LYS A 84 -0.09 -9.85 -15.96
CA LYS A 84 1.23 -9.29 -15.65
C LYS A 84 1.39 -8.86 -14.19
N ALA A 85 0.29 -8.77 -13.44
CA ALA A 85 0.25 -8.38 -12.03
C ALA A 85 -0.85 -9.14 -11.27
N ILE A 86 -0.73 -9.19 -9.95
CA ILE A 86 -1.69 -9.84 -9.05
C ILE A 86 -2.23 -8.78 -8.09
N TYR A 87 -3.54 -8.75 -7.90
CA TYR A 87 -4.18 -7.95 -6.86
C TYR A 87 -4.51 -8.83 -5.66
N LEU A 88 -4.20 -8.38 -4.45
CA LEU A 88 -4.51 -9.08 -3.22
C LEU A 88 -5.49 -8.23 -2.41
N SER A 89 -6.75 -8.63 -2.45
CA SER A 89 -7.87 -7.91 -1.82
C SER A 89 -7.97 -8.18 -0.32
N GLY A 90 -8.07 -7.12 0.49
CA GLY A 90 -8.32 -7.22 1.93
C GLY A 90 -9.69 -7.82 2.23
N TRP A 91 -10.71 -7.48 1.43
CA TRP A 91 -12.04 -8.10 1.48
C TRP A 91 -11.99 -9.63 1.32
N GLN A 92 -11.23 -10.14 0.34
CA GLN A 92 -11.11 -11.59 0.13
C GLN A 92 -10.39 -12.27 1.29
N VAL A 93 -9.39 -11.60 1.89
CA VAL A 93 -8.71 -12.08 3.09
C VAL A 93 -9.66 -12.12 4.29
N ALA A 94 -10.42 -11.05 4.53
CA ALA A 94 -11.45 -11.01 5.56
C ALA A 94 -12.46 -12.16 5.40
N ALA A 95 -12.91 -12.42 4.18
CA ALA A 95 -13.91 -13.44 3.90
C ALA A 95 -13.39 -14.88 4.10
N ASP A 96 -12.20 -15.22 3.59
CA ASP A 96 -11.82 -16.65 3.44
C ASP A 96 -10.31 -16.96 3.54
N ALA A 97 -9.45 -16.01 3.90
CA ALA A 97 -7.99 -16.27 3.94
C ALA A 97 -7.24 -15.60 5.10
N ASN A 98 -7.94 -15.10 6.12
CA ASN A 98 -7.31 -14.45 7.27
C ASN A 98 -6.82 -15.43 8.35
N LEU A 99 -5.95 -14.93 9.23
CA LEU A 99 -5.30 -15.72 10.26
C LEU A 99 -6.17 -16.03 11.49
N ALA A 100 -7.34 -15.39 11.64
CA ALA A 100 -8.27 -15.76 12.70
C ALA A 100 -9.09 -17.00 12.35
N GLY A 101 -9.13 -17.41 11.08
CA GLY A 101 -9.87 -18.60 10.63
C GLY A 101 -11.39 -18.43 10.67
N HIS A 102 -11.88 -17.21 10.83
CA HIS A 102 -13.30 -16.87 10.75
C HIS A 102 -13.60 -16.14 9.44
N MET A 103 -14.81 -16.35 8.92
CA MET A 103 -15.36 -15.53 7.84
C MET A 103 -15.78 -14.18 8.42
N TYR A 104 -15.19 -13.09 7.92
CA TYR A 104 -15.53 -11.73 8.32
C TYR A 104 -16.11 -10.90 7.15
N PRO A 105 -16.98 -9.93 7.45
CA PRO A 105 -17.20 -8.82 6.54
C PRO A 105 -15.95 -7.92 6.47
N ASP A 106 -15.92 -7.07 5.45
CA ASP A 106 -14.79 -6.18 5.20
C ASP A 106 -14.86 -4.90 6.06
N GLN A 107 -14.44 -5.06 7.31
CA GLN A 107 -14.42 -4.02 8.36
C GLN A 107 -13.14 -4.07 9.20
N SER A 108 -12.01 -4.46 8.58
CA SER A 108 -10.69 -4.58 9.23
C SER A 108 -10.66 -5.40 10.54
N LEU A 109 -11.55 -6.40 10.68
CA LEU A 109 -11.68 -7.22 11.90
C LEU A 109 -10.57 -8.27 12.08
N TYR A 110 -9.88 -8.62 11.00
CA TYR A 110 -8.91 -9.70 11.00
C TYR A 110 -7.54 -9.26 11.53
N PRO A 111 -6.67 -10.19 12.00
CA PRO A 111 -5.33 -9.84 12.46
C PRO A 111 -4.51 -9.14 11.37
N ALA A 112 -3.91 -7.98 11.68
CA ALA A 112 -3.24 -7.10 10.71
C ALA A 112 -2.14 -7.79 9.86
N ASN A 113 -1.55 -8.88 10.35
CA ASN A 113 -0.55 -9.68 9.63
C ASN A 113 -1.15 -10.69 8.63
N SER A 114 -2.48 -10.71 8.43
CA SER A 114 -3.14 -11.67 7.52
C SER A 114 -2.80 -11.43 6.06
N VAL A 115 -2.91 -10.19 5.57
CA VAL A 115 -2.57 -9.87 4.17
C VAL A 115 -1.08 -10.13 3.90
N PRO A 116 -0.12 -9.67 4.74
CA PRO A 116 1.29 -10.06 4.59
C PRO A 116 1.52 -11.57 4.46
N MET A 117 0.80 -12.40 5.22
CA MET A 117 0.91 -13.85 5.11
C MET A 117 0.41 -14.37 3.75
N VAL A 118 -0.65 -13.79 3.19
CA VAL A 118 -1.16 -14.16 1.86
C VAL A 118 -0.21 -13.68 0.76
N VAL A 119 0.41 -12.50 0.88
CA VAL A 119 1.48 -12.05 -0.03
C VAL A 119 2.61 -13.08 -0.06
N GLN A 120 3.10 -13.48 1.12
CA GLN A 120 4.16 -14.47 1.24
C GLN A 120 3.74 -15.83 0.63
N ARG A 121 2.48 -16.25 0.84
CA ARG A 121 1.93 -17.49 0.27
C ARG A 121 1.90 -17.44 -1.26
N ILE A 122 1.50 -16.32 -1.84
CA ILE A 122 1.48 -16.12 -3.30
C ILE A 122 2.90 -16.17 -3.84
N ASN A 123 3.84 -15.40 -3.29
CA ASN A 123 5.24 -15.41 -3.72
C ASN A 123 5.87 -16.80 -3.64
N ARG A 124 5.58 -17.59 -2.59
CA ARG A 124 6.03 -19.00 -2.49
C ARG A 124 5.45 -19.90 -3.59
N ALA A 125 4.19 -19.68 -3.98
CA ALA A 125 3.56 -20.45 -5.06
C ALA A 125 4.15 -20.11 -6.43
N LEU A 126 4.38 -18.82 -6.70
CA LEU A 126 5.04 -18.35 -7.93
C LEU A 126 6.49 -18.88 -8.00
N ALA A 127 7.24 -18.82 -6.90
CA ALA A 127 8.59 -19.38 -6.83
C ALA A 127 8.61 -20.89 -7.11
N ARG A 128 7.59 -21.63 -6.64
CA ARG A 128 7.48 -23.07 -6.95
C ARG A 128 7.20 -23.30 -8.44
N ALA A 129 6.32 -22.51 -9.04
CA ALA A 129 6.02 -22.62 -10.47
C ALA A 129 7.27 -22.31 -11.33
N ASP A 130 8.02 -21.28 -10.95
CA ASP A 130 9.30 -20.90 -11.54
C ASP A 130 10.34 -22.03 -11.47
N GLN A 131 10.51 -22.64 -10.29
CA GLN A 131 11.42 -23.78 -10.11
C GLN A 131 11.07 -24.98 -10.99
N VAL A 132 9.77 -25.25 -11.18
CA VAL A 132 9.30 -26.35 -12.04
C VAL A 132 9.60 -26.03 -13.50
N ASP A 133 9.32 -24.81 -13.96
CA ASP A 133 9.63 -24.42 -15.33
C ASP A 133 11.13 -24.42 -15.61
N HIS A 134 11.94 -23.94 -14.65
CA HIS A 134 13.39 -23.98 -14.75
C HIS A 134 13.92 -25.42 -14.84
N LEU A 135 13.41 -26.34 -14.01
CA LEU A 135 13.77 -27.77 -14.05
C LEU A 135 13.40 -28.42 -15.39
N GLU A 136 12.24 -28.08 -15.95
CA GLU A 136 11.75 -28.64 -17.22
C GLU A 136 12.31 -27.91 -18.46
N GLY A 137 13.15 -26.89 -18.28
CA GLY A 137 13.68 -26.08 -19.37
C GLY A 137 12.63 -25.25 -20.11
N ARG A 138 11.46 -25.02 -19.48
CA ARG A 138 10.42 -24.13 -20.03
C ARG A 138 10.82 -22.67 -19.83
N THR A 139 10.57 -21.87 -20.85
CA THR A 139 10.84 -20.42 -20.86
C THR A 139 9.62 -19.65 -21.36
N GLY A 140 9.59 -18.34 -21.15
CA GLY A 140 8.54 -17.45 -21.67
C GLY A 140 7.53 -16.95 -20.65
N THR A 141 7.39 -17.60 -19.50
CA THR A 141 6.55 -17.11 -18.39
C THR A 141 7.38 -16.34 -17.38
N HIS A 142 6.99 -15.11 -17.07
CA HIS A 142 7.57 -14.37 -15.95
C HIS A 142 6.79 -14.64 -14.67
N TRP A 143 7.19 -15.66 -13.90
CA TRP A 143 6.44 -16.13 -12.74
C TRP A 143 6.32 -15.14 -11.60
N TYR A 144 7.35 -14.33 -11.34
CA TYR A 144 7.34 -13.33 -10.25
C TYR A 144 6.55 -12.07 -10.64
N ALA A 145 5.26 -12.21 -10.94
CA ALA A 145 4.39 -11.08 -11.21
C ALA A 145 4.27 -10.18 -9.95
N PRO A 146 4.35 -8.84 -10.09
CA PRO A 146 4.19 -7.92 -8.97
C PRO A 146 2.83 -8.08 -8.28
N ILE A 147 2.86 -8.05 -6.95
CA ILE A 147 1.67 -8.14 -6.10
C ILE A 147 1.35 -6.73 -5.59
N VAL A 148 0.14 -6.24 -5.90
CA VAL A 148 -0.43 -5.03 -5.28
C VAL A 148 -1.37 -5.46 -4.16
N ALA A 149 -1.04 -5.08 -2.93
CA ALA A 149 -1.72 -5.58 -1.73
C ALA A 149 -2.51 -4.50 -0.99
N ASP A 150 -3.63 -4.94 -0.40
CA ASP A 150 -4.51 -4.13 0.43
C ASP A 150 -3.97 -3.95 1.86
N ALA A 151 -3.69 -2.71 2.25
CA ALA A 151 -3.30 -2.36 3.62
C ALA A 151 -4.43 -1.68 4.40
N GLU A 152 -5.65 -1.69 3.88
CA GLU A 152 -6.84 -1.12 4.51
C GLU A 152 -6.57 0.36 4.90
N ALA A 153 -7.05 0.80 6.07
CA ALA A 153 -6.67 2.07 6.68
C ALA A 153 -5.43 1.97 7.59
N GLY A 154 -4.64 0.89 7.50
CA GLY A 154 -3.43 0.69 8.31
C GLY A 154 -3.64 0.16 9.72
N PHE A 155 -4.84 -0.35 10.06
CA PHE A 155 -5.15 -1.02 11.34
C PHE A 155 -4.88 -0.18 12.61
N GLY A 156 -4.93 1.14 12.51
CA GLY A 156 -4.74 2.03 13.66
C GLY A 156 -4.10 3.35 13.27
N GLY A 157 -3.05 3.73 14.00
CA GLY A 157 -2.32 4.97 13.76
C GLY A 157 -1.10 4.81 12.83
N PRO A 158 -0.27 5.86 12.70
CA PRO A 158 0.90 5.84 11.82
C PRO A 158 1.91 4.71 12.12
N LEU A 159 2.06 4.30 13.38
CA LEU A 159 2.95 3.19 13.74
C LEU A 159 2.42 1.84 13.24
N ASN A 160 1.09 1.65 13.27
CA ASN A 160 0.46 0.45 12.71
C ASN A 160 0.66 0.41 11.19
N ALA A 161 0.44 1.54 10.50
CA ALA A 161 0.69 1.66 9.07
C ALA A 161 2.17 1.41 8.69
N PHE A 162 3.11 1.93 9.49
CA PHE A 162 4.55 1.69 9.31
C PHE A 162 4.89 0.19 9.42
N GLU A 163 4.46 -0.48 10.49
CA GLU A 163 4.73 -1.91 10.67
C GLU A 163 3.99 -2.79 9.65
N LEU A 164 2.78 -2.41 9.24
CA LEU A 164 2.06 -3.11 8.18
C LEU A 164 2.80 -3.01 6.84
N MET A 165 3.24 -1.81 6.46
CA MET A 165 4.02 -1.61 5.24
C MET A 165 5.32 -2.42 5.28
N LYS A 166 6.03 -2.44 6.42
CA LYS A 166 7.19 -3.33 6.61
C LYS A 166 6.84 -4.79 6.38
N GLY A 167 5.75 -5.27 6.99
CA GLY A 167 5.28 -6.64 6.81
C GLY A 167 4.94 -6.98 5.35
N MET A 168 4.36 -6.04 4.60
CA MET A 168 4.10 -6.21 3.16
C MET A 168 5.39 -6.33 2.36
N ILE A 169 6.39 -5.48 2.62
CA ILE A 169 7.69 -5.50 1.94
C ILE A 169 8.45 -6.79 2.29
N GLU A 170 8.51 -7.16 3.56
CA GLU A 170 9.13 -8.41 4.01
C GLU A 170 8.49 -9.65 3.35
N ALA A 171 7.18 -9.60 3.10
CA ALA A 171 6.46 -10.64 2.38
C ALA A 171 6.67 -10.62 0.85
N GLY A 172 7.23 -9.53 0.30
CA GLY A 172 7.52 -9.37 -1.12
C GLY A 172 6.42 -8.68 -1.94
N ALA A 173 5.65 -7.75 -1.35
CA ALA A 173 4.70 -6.93 -2.10
C ALA A 173 5.43 -5.91 -2.98
N ALA A 174 4.91 -5.67 -4.18
CA ALA A 174 5.44 -4.69 -5.14
C ALA A 174 4.81 -3.30 -4.96
N GLY A 175 3.52 -3.29 -4.62
CA GLY A 175 2.76 -2.08 -4.33
C GLY A 175 1.77 -2.32 -3.20
N VAL A 176 1.44 -1.25 -2.49
CA VAL A 176 0.53 -1.29 -1.34
C VAL A 176 -0.43 -0.12 -1.42
N HIS A 177 -1.72 -0.36 -1.22
CA HIS A 177 -2.71 0.72 -1.13
C HIS A 177 -3.20 0.92 0.30
N PHE A 178 -3.34 2.18 0.69
CA PHE A 178 -3.99 2.61 1.93
C PHE A 178 -5.23 3.43 1.58
N GLU A 179 -6.24 3.46 2.45
CA GLU A 179 -7.45 4.27 2.28
C GLU A 179 -7.71 5.24 3.45
N ASP A 180 -8.42 6.34 3.17
CA ASP A 180 -8.62 7.46 4.09
C ASP A 180 -9.84 7.32 5.02
N GLN A 181 -10.28 6.09 5.27
CA GLN A 181 -11.31 5.76 6.26
C GLN A 181 -10.72 5.64 7.68
N LEU A 182 -11.58 5.77 8.69
CA LEU A 182 -11.26 5.45 10.07
C LEU A 182 -11.12 3.93 10.23
N ALA A 183 -9.94 3.44 10.62
CA ALA A 183 -9.65 2.01 10.70
C ALA A 183 -10.62 1.18 11.56
N SER A 184 -11.14 1.74 12.67
CA SER A 184 -12.08 1.03 13.55
C SER A 184 -13.51 0.98 13.01
N GLU A 185 -13.84 1.85 12.07
CA GLU A 185 -15.15 1.92 11.40
C GLU A 185 -14.98 1.74 9.88
N LYS A 186 -13.91 1.02 9.48
CA LYS A 186 -13.60 0.77 8.09
C LYS A 186 -14.74 -0.02 7.47
N LYS A 187 -15.09 0.32 6.23
CA LYS A 187 -16.02 -0.50 5.44
C LYS A 187 -15.51 -0.69 4.03
N CYS A 188 -15.97 -1.77 3.40
CA CYS A 188 -15.89 -1.92 1.96
C CYS A 188 -16.46 -0.67 1.28
N GLY A 189 -15.83 -0.21 0.21
CA GLY A 189 -16.18 1.06 -0.43
C GLY A 189 -17.64 1.17 -0.89
N HIS A 190 -18.25 0.04 -1.25
CA HIS A 190 -19.65 -0.05 -1.68
C HIS A 190 -20.66 -0.10 -0.52
N LEU A 191 -20.24 -0.02 0.75
CA LEU A 191 -21.11 -0.07 1.92
C LEU A 191 -21.39 1.33 2.49
N GLY A 192 -22.59 1.53 3.04
CA GLY A 192 -22.98 2.79 3.67
C GLY A 192 -22.34 3.02 5.05
N GLY A 193 -22.25 4.29 5.47
CA GLY A 193 -21.73 4.69 6.78
C GLY A 193 -20.21 4.62 6.90
N LYS A 194 -19.48 4.86 5.80
CA LYS A 194 -18.04 5.10 5.81
C LYS A 194 -17.73 6.40 6.55
N VAL A 195 -16.68 6.38 7.37
CA VAL A 195 -16.23 7.55 8.14
C VAL A 195 -14.81 7.88 7.70
N LEU A 196 -14.60 9.07 7.14
CA LEU A 196 -13.27 9.54 6.74
C LEU A 196 -12.45 10.04 7.93
N VAL A 197 -11.13 9.95 7.82
CA VAL A 197 -10.21 10.73 8.65
C VAL A 197 -9.89 12.08 8.00
N PRO A 198 -9.40 13.08 8.76
CA PRO A 198 -8.93 14.33 8.20
C PRO A 198 -7.81 14.11 7.18
N THR A 199 -7.74 14.99 6.17
CA THR A 199 -6.75 14.91 5.09
C THR A 199 -5.32 14.80 5.62
N CYS A 200 -4.93 15.59 6.62
CA CYS A 200 -3.62 15.52 7.29
C CYS A 200 -3.35 14.18 8.00
N THR A 201 -4.39 13.50 8.48
CA THR A 201 -4.25 12.20 9.14
C THR A 201 -3.89 11.13 8.10
N PHE A 202 -4.53 11.16 6.93
CA PHE A 202 -4.19 10.23 5.86
C PHE A 202 -2.82 10.52 5.24
N ILE A 203 -2.44 11.79 5.08
CA ILE A 203 -1.08 12.17 4.68
C ILE A 203 -0.03 11.63 5.66
N ARG A 204 -0.31 11.62 6.97
CA ARG A 204 0.56 10.97 7.96
C ARG A 204 0.67 9.46 7.75
N THR A 205 -0.42 8.79 7.38
CA THR A 205 -0.42 7.36 7.01
C THR A 205 0.45 7.10 5.78
N LEU A 206 0.30 7.89 4.71
CA LEU A 206 1.09 7.78 3.49
C LEU A 206 2.59 8.03 3.76
N ASN A 207 2.93 9.06 4.55
CA ASN A 207 4.30 9.30 4.99
C ASN A 207 4.87 8.15 5.82
N ALA A 208 4.08 7.55 6.72
CA ALA A 208 4.52 6.40 7.51
C ALA A 208 4.80 5.18 6.62
N ALA A 209 3.96 4.93 5.62
CA ALA A 209 4.19 3.88 4.63
C ALA A 209 5.45 4.16 3.78
N ARG A 210 5.63 5.40 3.29
CA ARG A 210 6.86 5.76 2.54
C ARG A 210 8.10 5.64 3.40
N LEU A 211 8.03 6.04 4.67
CA LEU A 211 9.14 5.93 5.61
C LEU A 211 9.53 4.47 5.83
N ALA A 212 8.55 3.56 5.98
CA ALA A 212 8.82 2.13 6.06
C ALA A 212 9.56 1.61 4.81
N ALA A 213 9.10 1.99 3.61
CA ALA A 213 9.73 1.62 2.35
C ALA A 213 11.17 2.16 2.22
N ASP A 214 11.37 3.43 2.58
CA ASP A 214 12.69 4.06 2.59
C ASP A 214 13.62 3.42 3.65
N VAL A 215 13.12 3.05 4.82
CA VAL A 215 13.91 2.37 5.87
C VAL A 215 14.37 0.99 5.39
N LEU A 216 13.51 0.23 4.71
CA LEU A 216 13.83 -1.09 4.15
C LEU A 216 14.57 -1.02 2.80
N ASP A 217 14.81 0.17 2.27
CA ASP A 217 15.55 0.41 1.02
C ASP A 217 14.88 -0.21 -0.22
N VAL A 218 13.53 -0.19 -0.29
CA VAL A 218 12.75 -0.78 -1.39
C VAL A 218 11.85 0.28 -2.05
N PRO A 219 11.84 0.41 -3.40
CA PRO A 219 11.06 1.43 -4.11
C PRO A 219 9.55 1.09 -4.26
N THR A 220 8.97 0.46 -3.23
CA THR A 220 7.58 -0.03 -3.19
C THR A 220 6.60 1.06 -3.65
N LEU A 221 5.66 0.70 -4.53
CA LEU A 221 4.65 1.64 -5.00
C LEU A 221 3.58 1.86 -3.92
N ILE A 222 3.22 3.11 -3.67
CA ILE A 222 2.16 3.49 -2.73
C ILE A 222 0.97 4.02 -3.52
N VAL A 223 -0.20 3.44 -3.29
CA VAL A 223 -1.47 3.90 -3.85
C VAL A 223 -2.28 4.57 -2.75
N ALA A 224 -2.66 5.83 -2.97
CA ALA A 224 -3.55 6.55 -2.08
C ALA A 224 -5.00 6.41 -2.57
N ARG A 225 -5.80 5.66 -1.82
CA ARG A 225 -7.25 5.53 -2.05
C ARG A 225 -8.02 6.57 -1.23
N THR A 226 -9.00 7.20 -1.87
CA THR A 226 -10.02 8.00 -1.18
C THR A 226 -11.39 7.37 -1.32
N ASP A 227 -12.16 7.37 -0.22
CA ASP A 227 -13.55 6.90 -0.16
C ASP A 227 -14.58 8.05 -0.14
N ALA A 228 -14.10 9.29 -0.36
CA ALA A 228 -14.90 10.51 -0.25
C ALA A 228 -16.03 10.65 -1.29
N GLN A 229 -16.02 9.83 -2.34
CA GLN A 229 -17.11 9.76 -3.31
C GLN A 229 -18.44 9.38 -2.65
N ALA A 230 -18.40 8.46 -1.69
CA ALA A 230 -19.61 7.93 -1.03
C ALA A 230 -19.65 8.16 0.48
N ALA A 231 -18.52 8.43 1.14
CA ALA A 231 -18.49 8.65 2.59
C ALA A 231 -19.16 9.97 3.00
N THR A 232 -20.16 9.89 3.89
CA THR A 232 -20.95 11.06 4.36
C THR A 232 -20.54 11.54 5.75
N LEU A 233 -19.48 10.99 6.32
CA LEU A 233 -19.02 11.28 7.68
C LEU A 233 -17.50 11.50 7.70
N ILE A 234 -17.04 12.36 8.59
CA ILE A 234 -15.62 12.59 8.89
C ILE A 234 -15.40 12.72 10.40
N THR A 235 -14.27 12.23 10.91
CA THR A 235 -14.02 12.20 12.36
C THR A 235 -13.78 13.56 13.00
N SER A 236 -13.27 14.54 12.25
CA SER A 236 -12.92 15.86 12.79
C SER A 236 -12.88 16.93 11.69
N ASP A 237 -13.14 18.18 12.08
CA ASP A 237 -13.07 19.42 11.29
C ASP A 237 -11.72 20.17 11.41
N VAL A 238 -10.71 19.52 11.99
CA VAL A 238 -9.41 20.13 12.31
C VAL A 238 -8.64 20.61 11.08
N ASP A 239 -8.79 19.94 9.94
CA ASP A 239 -8.07 20.24 8.72
C ASP A 239 -8.84 21.23 7.85
N GLU A 240 -8.20 22.36 7.52
CA GLU A 240 -8.86 23.44 6.79
C GLU A 240 -9.33 23.02 5.39
N ARG A 241 -8.63 22.04 4.78
CA ARG A 241 -8.97 21.49 3.46
C ARG A 241 -10.28 20.72 3.45
N ASP A 242 -10.69 20.18 4.60
CA ASP A 242 -11.93 19.42 4.73
C ASP A 242 -13.15 20.33 5.01
N ARG A 243 -12.93 21.57 5.48
CA ARG A 243 -13.99 22.44 6.00
C ARG A 243 -15.04 22.82 4.98
N GLU A 244 -14.65 23.03 3.72
CA GLU A 244 -15.59 23.41 2.66
C GLU A 244 -16.62 22.32 2.35
N PHE A 245 -16.33 21.08 2.75
CA PHE A 245 -17.19 19.92 2.52
C PHE A 245 -18.07 19.59 3.74
N LEU A 246 -17.95 20.29 4.86
CA LEU A 246 -18.77 20.03 6.04
C LEU A 246 -20.18 20.61 5.86
N SER A 247 -21.20 19.81 6.16
CA SER A 247 -22.61 20.28 6.10
C SER A 247 -23.07 20.95 7.41
N GLY A 248 -22.26 20.89 8.46
CA GLY A 248 -22.53 21.50 9.78
C GLY A 248 -23.29 20.60 10.77
N GLY A 249 -23.78 19.43 10.33
CA GLY A 249 -24.41 18.44 11.20
C GLY A 249 -23.38 17.59 11.96
N ARG A 250 -23.83 16.96 13.06
CA ARG A 250 -23.04 15.99 13.83
C ARG A 250 -23.87 14.77 14.23
N THR A 251 -23.22 13.62 14.31
CA THR A 251 -23.82 12.37 14.79
C THR A 251 -23.70 12.24 16.32
N PRO A 252 -24.49 11.35 16.96
CA PRO A 252 -24.36 11.07 18.41
C PRO A 252 -22.97 10.57 18.85
N GLU A 253 -22.26 9.85 17.97
CA GLU A 253 -20.87 9.39 18.16
C GLU A 253 -19.87 10.55 18.09
N GLY A 254 -20.30 11.70 17.58
CA GLY A 254 -19.50 12.91 17.44
C GLY A 254 -18.83 13.07 16.09
N PHE A 255 -19.17 12.27 15.08
CA PHE A 255 -18.68 12.52 13.72
C PHE A 255 -19.34 13.76 13.12
N PHE A 256 -18.64 14.40 12.19
CA PHE A 256 -19.17 15.52 11.42
C PHE A 256 -19.78 14.98 10.14
N GLU A 257 -20.91 15.55 9.75
CA GLU A 257 -21.51 15.27 8.45
C GLU A 257 -20.70 15.93 7.32
N LEU A 258 -20.47 15.16 6.26
CA LEU A 258 -19.64 15.53 5.12
C LEU A 258 -20.48 15.45 3.83
N LYS A 259 -20.38 16.48 3.00
CA LYS A 259 -20.81 16.45 1.61
C LYS A 259 -19.89 15.53 0.82
N ASN A 260 -20.39 14.35 0.48
CA ASN A 260 -19.70 13.39 -0.37
C ASN A 260 -19.74 13.81 -1.85
N GLY A 261 -19.02 13.06 -2.67
CA GLY A 261 -19.07 13.15 -4.13
C GLY A 261 -17.72 13.53 -4.75
N LEU A 262 -17.77 13.76 -6.07
CA LEU A 262 -16.57 13.84 -6.89
C LEU A 262 -15.69 15.03 -6.54
N ASP A 263 -16.28 16.18 -6.20
CA ASP A 263 -15.53 17.37 -5.80
C ASP A 263 -14.67 17.11 -4.55
N THR A 264 -15.26 16.46 -3.54
CA THR A 264 -14.57 16.08 -2.30
C THR A 264 -13.46 15.05 -2.57
N ALA A 265 -13.74 14.07 -3.43
CA ALA A 265 -12.75 13.07 -3.84
C ALA A 265 -11.58 13.69 -4.62
N ILE A 266 -11.84 14.64 -5.53
CA ILE A 266 -10.81 15.38 -6.27
C ILE A 266 -9.94 16.19 -5.31
N ALA A 267 -10.53 16.94 -4.38
CA ALA A 267 -9.77 17.77 -3.43
C ALA A 267 -8.82 16.93 -2.56
N ARG A 268 -9.29 15.75 -2.13
CA ARG A 268 -8.47 14.77 -1.39
C ARG A 268 -7.38 14.17 -2.27
N ALA A 269 -7.72 13.73 -3.48
CA ALA A 269 -6.75 13.18 -4.44
C ALA A 269 -5.62 14.17 -4.74
N ILE A 270 -5.93 15.46 -4.93
CA ILE A 270 -4.93 16.53 -5.11
C ILE A 270 -4.03 16.65 -3.87
N SER A 271 -4.60 16.57 -2.67
CA SER A 271 -3.84 16.63 -1.41
C SER A 271 -2.94 15.41 -1.22
N TYR A 272 -3.31 14.25 -1.75
CA TYR A 272 -2.55 13.00 -1.62
C TYR A 272 -1.51 12.81 -2.73
N ALA A 273 -1.68 13.47 -3.88
CA ALA A 273 -0.82 13.33 -5.06
C ALA A 273 0.69 13.47 -4.76
N PRO A 274 1.16 14.42 -3.92
CA PRO A 274 2.59 14.51 -3.62
C PRO A 274 3.14 13.30 -2.84
N TYR A 275 2.29 12.50 -2.21
CA TYR A 275 2.71 11.45 -1.27
C TYR A 275 2.49 10.02 -1.81
N ALA A 276 1.91 9.88 -2.99
CA ALA A 276 1.54 8.59 -3.57
C ALA A 276 2.03 8.45 -5.02
N ASP A 277 2.29 7.22 -5.44
CA ASP A 277 2.67 6.91 -6.83
C ASP A 277 1.44 6.77 -7.73
N LEU A 278 0.31 6.34 -7.16
CA LEU A 278 -0.99 6.27 -7.84
C LEU A 278 -2.10 6.81 -6.93
N LEU A 279 -3.16 7.34 -7.55
CA LEU A 279 -4.37 7.80 -6.88
C LEU A 279 -5.54 6.88 -7.27
N TRP A 280 -6.40 6.58 -6.30
CA TRP A 280 -7.59 5.77 -6.50
C TRP A 280 -8.80 6.45 -5.84
N CYS A 281 -9.82 6.79 -6.61
CA CYS A 281 -11.15 7.12 -6.09
C CYS A 281 -12.01 5.85 -6.17
N GLU A 282 -12.47 5.37 -5.01
CA GLU A 282 -13.50 4.32 -4.97
C GLU A 282 -14.88 4.88 -5.36
#